data_AF-A0A7S0MFZ9-F1
#
_entry.id   AF-A0A7S0MFZ9-F1
#
_cell.length_a   1.000
_cell.length_b   1.000
_cell.length_c   1.000
_cell.angle_alpha   90.00
_cell.angle_beta   90.00
_cell.angle_gamma   90.00
#
_symmetry.space_group_name_H-M   'P 1'
#
loop_
_entity.id
_entity.type
_entity.pdbx_description
1 polymer ?
#
loop_
_entity_poly.entity_id
_entity_poly.type
_entity_poly.pdbx_seq_one_letter_code
_entity_poly.pdbx_strand_id
1 'polypeptide(L)'
;KNRITLKVRKIRPYEFDCCSRWERQDDKGKWERMPDDVSVTIQKALAVGKTSVEYQKHKFDLVGNIQTNKDTQAAKPIRKVQIDPANDVPVKWEPKAYWEYEDDNGEWQPMSDGACEAIQQTLETGEESAT
;
A
#
# COMPACT_ATOMS: atom_id res chain seq x y z
N LYS A 1 -10.09 29.84 -10.80
CA LYS A 1 -9.61 28.80 -9.87
C LYS A 1 -10.28 27.50 -10.28
N ASN A 2 -9.58 26.61 -11.01
CA ASN A 2 -10.12 25.29 -11.35
C ASN A 2 -10.22 24.48 -10.06
N ARG A 3 -11.44 24.16 -9.62
CA ARG A 3 -11.68 23.15 -8.60
C ARG A 3 -11.42 21.80 -9.27
N ILE A 4 -10.28 21.19 -8.98
CA ILE A 4 -10.06 19.78 -9.31
C ILE A 4 -10.86 18.98 -8.29
N THR A 5 -11.94 18.35 -8.74
CA THR A 5 -12.71 17.43 -7.90
C THR A 5 -11.96 16.11 -7.84
N LEU A 6 -11.16 15.91 -6.80
CA LEU A 6 -10.55 14.62 -6.51
C LEU A 6 -11.67 13.66 -6.07
N LYS A 7 -11.95 12.64 -6.89
CA LYS A 7 -12.82 11.54 -6.47
C LYS A 7 -12.01 10.61 -5.59
N VAL A 8 -12.50 10.42 -4.36
CA VAL A 8 -11.87 9.55 -3.38
C VAL A 8 -12.82 8.41 -3.04
N ARG A 9 -12.29 7.20 -2.85
CA ARG A 9 -13.10 6.06 -2.37
C ARG A 9 -12.41 5.37 -1.21
N LYS A 10 -13.20 5.01 -0.21
CA LYS A 10 -12.78 4.12 0.87
C LYS A 10 -12.76 2.69 0.33
N ILE A 11 -11.57 2.12 0.27
CA ILE A 11 -11.39 0.70 0.03
C ILE A 11 -11.67 0.02 1.36
N ARG A 12 -12.74 -0.80 1.43
CA ARG A 12 -12.83 -1.82 2.48
C ARG A 12 -11.52 -2.59 2.41
N PRO A 13 -10.88 -2.91 3.55
CA PRO A 13 -9.70 -3.74 3.49
C PRO A 13 -10.08 -4.92 2.61
N TYR A 14 -9.31 -5.12 1.53
CA TYR A 14 -9.31 -6.41 0.86
C TYR A 14 -9.25 -7.45 1.98
N GLU A 15 -9.87 -8.61 1.83
CA GLU A 15 -9.66 -9.71 2.77
C GLU A 15 -8.17 -10.07 2.73
N PHE A 16 -7.37 -9.26 3.42
CA PHE A 16 -6.01 -9.52 3.75
C PHE A 16 -6.16 -10.79 4.54
N ASP A 17 -5.61 -11.86 3.97
CA ASP A 17 -5.16 -13.00 4.75
C ASP A 17 -4.40 -12.39 5.93
N CYS A 18 -5.10 -12.26 7.06
CA CYS A 18 -4.66 -11.52 8.24
C CYS A 18 -3.38 -12.14 8.82
N CYS A 19 -3.09 -13.34 8.35
CA CYS A 19 -1.90 -14.12 8.59
C CYS A 19 -0.83 -13.86 7.53
N SER A 20 -0.78 -12.73 6.81
CA SER A 20 0.31 -12.50 5.84
C SER A 20 0.74 -11.05 5.65
N ARG A 21 2.04 -10.83 5.40
CA ARG A 21 2.62 -9.52 5.04
C ARG A 21 3.69 -9.64 3.97
N TRP A 22 3.96 -8.51 3.31
CA TRP A 22 5.12 -8.37 2.44
C TRP A 22 6.31 -7.81 3.21
N GLU A 23 7.48 -8.35 2.90
CA GLU A 23 8.76 -7.93 3.45
C GLU A 23 9.75 -7.66 2.32
N ARG A 24 10.66 -6.72 2.55
CA ARG A 24 11.83 -6.48 1.70
C ARG A 24 13.11 -6.79 2.46
N GLN A 25 14.15 -7.19 1.75
CA GLN A 25 15.46 -7.34 2.35
C GLN A 25 16.25 -6.03 2.28
N ASP A 26 16.87 -5.62 3.39
CA ASP A 26 17.75 -4.46 3.46
C ASP A 26 19.17 -4.75 2.91
N ASP A 27 20.07 -3.77 2.91
CA ASP A 27 21.48 -3.95 2.50
C ASP A 27 22.28 -4.92 3.40
N LYS A 28 21.78 -5.21 4.60
CA LYS A 28 22.44 -6.08 5.59
C LYS A 28 21.86 -7.50 5.59
N GLY A 29 20.92 -7.79 4.68
CA GLY A 29 20.27 -9.09 4.58
C GLY A 29 19.11 -9.28 5.56
N LYS A 30 18.73 -8.27 6.34
CA LYS A 30 17.60 -8.32 7.26
C LYS A 30 16.30 -8.10 6.49
N TRP A 31 15.28 -8.88 6.83
CA TRP A 31 13.94 -8.70 6.30
C TRP A 31 13.17 -7.68 7.12
N GLU A 32 12.56 -6.71 6.44
CA GLU A 32 11.78 -5.65 7.05
C GLU A 32 10.39 -5.63 6.44
N ARG A 33 9.38 -5.38 7.28
CA ARG A 33 8.00 -5.19 6.84
C ARG A 33 7.94 -4.03 5.84
N MET A 34 7.30 -4.28 4.71
CA MET A 34 6.99 -3.21 3.77
C MET A 34 5.86 -2.33 4.32
N PRO A 35 5.83 -1.04 3.92
CA PRO A 35 4.67 -0.19 4.12
C PRO A 35 3.37 -0.85 3.63
N ASP A 36 2.26 -0.47 4.25
CA ASP A 36 0.97 -1.11 3.99
C ASP A 36 0.44 -0.75 2.60
N ASP A 37 0.60 0.50 2.16
CA ASP A 37 0.26 0.97 0.81
C ASP A 37 0.95 0.15 -0.30
N VAL A 38 2.25 -0.16 -0.13
CA VAL A 38 3.03 -1.03 -1.01
C VAL A 38 2.45 -2.44 -1.00
N SER A 39 2.17 -2.98 0.18
CA SER A 39 1.63 -4.33 0.35
C SER A 39 0.25 -4.48 -0.31
N VAL A 40 -0.64 -3.50 -0.13
CA VAL A 40 -1.95 -3.41 -0.80
C VAL A 40 -1.78 -3.40 -2.31
N THR A 41 -0.84 -2.60 -2.82
CA THR A 41 -0.60 -2.43 -4.25
C THR A 41 -0.15 -3.74 -4.89
N ILE A 42 0.80 -4.44 -4.26
CA ILE A 42 1.29 -5.75 -4.71
C ILE A 42 0.15 -6.78 -4.70
N GLN A 43 -0.64 -6.84 -3.62
CA GLN A 43 -1.74 -7.79 -3.52
C GLN A 43 -2.84 -7.57 -4.57
N LYS A 44 -3.22 -6.32 -4.83
CA LYS A 44 -4.18 -5.99 -5.89
C LYS A 44 -3.67 -6.41 -7.26
N ALA A 45 -2.38 -6.18 -7.54
CA ALA A 45 -1.76 -6.60 -8.78
C ALA A 45 -1.83 -8.13 -8.95
N LEU A 46 -1.47 -8.89 -7.91
CA LEU A 46 -1.57 -10.35 -7.92
C LEU A 46 -3.01 -10.84 -8.09
N ALA A 47 -3.99 -10.21 -7.44
CA ALA A 47 -5.39 -10.60 -7.50
C ALA A 47 -5.98 -10.53 -8.92
N VAL A 48 -5.47 -9.62 -9.76
CA VAL A 48 -5.84 -9.51 -11.18
C VAL A 48 -4.85 -10.20 -12.13
N GLY A 49 -3.95 -11.03 -11.58
CA GLY A 49 -2.99 -11.82 -12.36
C GLY A 49 -1.82 -11.03 -12.95
N LYS A 50 -1.54 -9.81 -12.48
CA LYS A 50 -0.34 -9.07 -12.93
C LYS A 50 0.92 -9.74 -12.39
N THR A 51 1.96 -9.73 -13.21
CA THR A 51 3.30 -10.23 -12.87
C THR A 51 4.25 -9.13 -12.43
N SER A 52 3.89 -7.86 -12.66
CA SER A 52 4.63 -6.72 -12.14
C SER A 52 3.70 -5.54 -11.84
N VAL A 53 4.14 -4.66 -10.94
CA VAL A 53 3.45 -3.43 -10.60
C VAL A 53 4.45 -2.32 -10.32
N GLU A 54 4.13 -1.10 -10.68
CA GLU A 54 4.91 0.07 -10.31
C GLU A 54 4.17 0.87 -9.25
N TYR A 55 4.90 1.34 -8.25
CA TYR A 55 4.37 2.21 -7.21
C TYR A 55 5.45 3.19 -6.75
N GLN A 56 5.11 4.48 -6.79
CA GLN A 56 6.05 5.57 -6.52
C GLN A 56 7.36 5.40 -7.33
N LYS A 57 8.51 5.35 -6.64
CA LYS A 57 9.85 5.20 -7.22
C LYS A 57 10.27 3.75 -7.45
N HIS A 58 9.38 2.79 -7.29
CA HIS A 58 9.73 1.37 -7.32
C HIS A 58 8.92 0.60 -8.36
N LYS A 59 9.59 -0.38 -8.97
CA LYS A 59 8.98 -1.43 -9.77
C LYS A 59 9.10 -2.75 -9.00
N PHE A 60 8.02 -3.50 -8.91
CA PHE A 60 7.96 -4.78 -8.24
C PHE A 60 7.75 -5.86 -9.31
N ASP A 61 8.73 -6.75 -9.46
CA ASP A 61 8.61 -8.00 -10.20
C ASP A 61 8.08 -9.07 -9.22
N LEU A 62 6.82 -9.46 -9.42
CA LEU A 62 6.07 -10.33 -8.52
C LEU A 62 6.35 -11.81 -8.79
N VAL A 63 6.95 -12.13 -9.94
CA VAL A 63 7.40 -13.48 -10.29
C VAL A 63 8.84 -13.67 -9.81
N GLY A 64 9.70 -12.70 -10.11
CA GLY A 64 11.10 -12.70 -9.68
C GLY A 64 11.29 -12.42 -8.20
N ASN A 65 10.26 -11.92 -7.51
CA ASN A 65 10.32 -11.48 -6.11
C ASN A 65 11.41 -10.42 -5.89
N ILE A 66 11.41 -9.40 -6.75
CA ILE A 66 12.35 -8.28 -6.71
C ILE A 66 11.63 -6.94 -6.70
N GLN A 67 12.08 -6.02 -5.85
CA GLN A 67 11.80 -4.59 -5.91
C GLN A 67 13.01 -3.88 -6.54
N THR A 68 12.79 -3.10 -7.58
CA THR A 68 13.82 -2.26 -8.22
C THR A 68 13.49 -0.79 -8.01
N ASN A 69 14.46 -0.02 -7.50
CA ASN A 69 14.36 1.44 -7.46
C ASN A 69 14.59 2.01 -8.87
N LYS A 70 13.65 2.81 -9.38
CA LYS A 70 13.69 3.35 -10.75
C LYS A 70 14.79 4.40 -10.94
N ASP A 71 15.17 5.11 -9.89
CA ASP A 71 16.19 6.16 -9.94
C ASP A 71 17.60 5.55 -9.88
N THR A 72 17.84 4.62 -8.95
CA THR A 72 19.18 4.05 -8.69
C THR A 72 19.43 2.71 -9.38
N GLN A 73 18.39 2.09 -9.94
CA GLN A 73 18.40 0.72 -10.46
C GLN A 73 18.80 -0.34 -9.42
N ALA A 74 18.83 0.02 -8.13
CA ALA A 74 19.12 -0.92 -7.05
C ALA A 74 17.97 -1.92 -6.91
N ALA A 75 18.31 -3.22 -6.91
CA ALA A 75 17.37 -4.32 -6.76
C ALA A 75 17.43 -4.92 -5.35
N LYS A 76 16.27 -5.17 -4.76
CA LYS A 76 16.09 -5.75 -3.43
C LYS A 76 15.14 -6.94 -3.48
N PRO A 77 15.48 -8.08 -2.87
CA PRO A 77 14.57 -9.20 -2.71
C PRO A 77 13.32 -8.79 -1.91
N ILE A 78 12.18 -9.35 -2.31
CA ILE A 78 10.89 -9.20 -1.62
C ILE A 78 10.30 -10.58 -1.34
N ARG A 79 9.40 -10.68 -0.36
CA ARG A 79 8.68 -11.93 -0.10
C ARG A 79 7.35 -11.68 0.57
N LYS A 80 6.40 -12.60 0.38
CA LYS A 80 5.21 -12.73 1.22
C LYS A 80 5.50 -13.75 2.30
N VAL A 81 5.32 -13.37 3.56
CA VAL A 81 5.43 -14.29 4.70
C VAL A 81 4.07 -14.51 5.34
N GLN A 82 3.85 -15.73 5.83
CA GLN A 82 2.74 -16.03 6.71
C GLN A 82 3.13 -15.61 8.14
N ILE A 83 2.21 -14.97 8.84
CA ILE A 83 2.34 -14.48 10.21
C ILE A 83 1.45 -15.34 11.08
N ASP A 84 2.00 -15.83 12.18
CA ASP A 84 1.20 -16.48 13.22
C ASP A 84 0.60 -15.40 14.14
N PRO A 85 -0.74 -15.22 14.15
CA PRO A 85 -1.40 -14.21 14.98
C PRO A 85 -1.16 -14.39 16.49
N ALA A 86 -0.75 -15.59 16.93
CA ALA A 86 -0.51 -15.89 18.34
C ALA A 86 0.88 -15.48 18.84
N ASN A 87 1.86 -15.39 17.93
CA ASN A 87 3.28 -15.20 18.28
C ASN A 87 3.84 -13.84 17.82
N ASP A 88 3.30 -13.28 16.75
CA ASP A 88 3.57 -11.91 16.36
C ASP A 88 2.43 -11.09 16.94
N VAL A 89 2.69 -10.36 18.04
CA VAL A 89 1.70 -9.48 18.67
C VAL A 89 1.02 -8.72 17.54
N PRO A 90 -0.30 -8.81 17.36
CA PRO A 90 -0.94 -8.04 16.32
C PRO A 90 -0.60 -6.60 16.68
N VAL A 91 0.30 -5.98 15.91
CA VAL A 91 0.29 -4.53 15.73
C VAL A 91 -1.13 -4.33 15.30
N LYS A 92 -1.96 -3.95 16.27
CA LYS A 92 -3.42 -3.98 16.25
C LYS A 92 -3.81 -3.75 14.81
N TRP A 93 -4.21 -4.82 14.11
CA TRP A 93 -4.60 -4.70 12.72
C TRP A 93 -5.95 -4.03 12.78
N GLU A 94 -5.92 -2.74 13.08
CA GLU A 94 -7.03 -1.87 12.83
C GLU A 94 -7.14 -1.93 11.32
N PRO A 95 -8.28 -2.38 10.77
CA PRO A 95 -8.54 -2.24 9.35
C PRO A 95 -8.48 -0.75 9.03
N LYS A 96 -7.27 -0.23 8.78
CA LYS A 96 -7.06 1.15 8.39
C LYS A 96 -7.76 1.26 7.05
N ALA A 97 -8.72 2.17 7.00
CA ALA A 97 -9.40 2.51 5.78
C ALA A 97 -8.35 3.02 4.79
N TYR A 98 -8.07 2.27 3.73
CA TYR A 98 -7.23 2.77 2.65
C TYR A 98 -8.10 3.62 1.73
N TRP A 99 -7.58 4.78 1.37
CA TRP A 99 -8.21 5.68 0.43
C TRP A 99 -7.49 5.61 -0.90
N GLU A 100 -8.26 5.61 -1.98
CA GLU A 100 -7.74 5.79 -3.33
C GLU A 100 -8.26 7.08 -3.92
N TYR A 101 -7.48 7.68 -4.81
CA TYR A 101 -7.95 8.73 -5.71
C TYR A 101 -8.01 8.21 -7.15
N GLU A 102 -8.97 8.69 -7.92
CA GLU A 102 -8.99 8.49 -9.37
C GLU A 102 -8.00 9.49 -10.00
N ASP A 103 -7.04 8.99 -10.78
CA ASP A 103 -6.11 9.83 -11.54
C ASP A 103 -6.72 10.32 -12.87
N ASP A 104 -5.98 11.15 -13.60
CA ASP A 104 -6.43 11.74 -14.86
C ASP A 104 -6.73 10.70 -15.97
N ASN A 105 -6.25 9.47 -15.81
CA ASN A 105 -6.51 8.35 -16.72
C ASN A 105 -7.73 7.52 -16.30
N GLY A 106 -8.41 7.89 -15.21
CA GLY A 106 -9.51 7.10 -14.65
C GLY A 106 -9.04 5.87 -13.86
N GLU A 107 -7.75 5.79 -13.53
CA GLU A 107 -7.20 4.69 -12.73
C GLU A 107 -7.24 5.04 -11.25
N TRP A 108 -7.61 4.07 -10.42
CA TRP A 108 -7.63 4.25 -8.98
C TRP A 108 -6.26 3.98 -8.37
N GLN A 109 -5.66 5.01 -7.78
CA GLN A 109 -4.33 4.97 -7.19
C GLN A 109 -4.43 4.99 -5.66
N PRO A 110 -3.63 4.17 -4.94
CA PRO A 110 -3.60 4.21 -3.49
C PRO A 110 -2.96 5.50 -2.99
N MET A 111 -3.64 6.16 -2.05
CA MET A 111 -3.08 7.31 -1.33
C MET A 111 -1.99 6.85 -0.37
N SER A 112 -1.07 7.77 -0.05
CA SER A 112 -0.06 7.53 0.99
C SER A 112 -0.70 7.36 2.37
N ASP A 113 0.00 6.70 3.29
CA ASP A 113 -0.46 6.51 4.67
C ASP A 113 -0.84 7.83 5.34
N GLY A 114 -0.03 8.88 5.17
CA GLY A 114 -0.31 10.20 5.75
C GLY A 114 -1.58 10.87 5.18
N ALA A 115 -1.89 10.66 3.90
CA ALA A 115 -3.12 11.16 3.31
C ALA A 115 -4.35 10.35 3.77
N CYS A 116 -4.20 9.03 3.93
CA CYS A 116 -5.26 8.19 4.51
C CYS A 116 -5.55 8.57 5.96
N GLU A 117 -4.52 8.85 6.76
CA GLU A 117 -4.66 9.30 8.16
C GLU A 117 -5.35 10.66 8.25
N ALA A 118 -4.97 11.62 7.41
CA ALA A 118 -5.62 12.93 7.36
C ALA A 118 -7.11 12.82 7.01
N ILE A 119 -7.47 12.03 5.99
CA ILE A 119 -8.88 11.83 5.60
C ILE A 119 -9.65 11.12 6.71
N GLN A 120 -9.07 10.09 7.34
CA GLN A 120 -9.69 9.38 8.44
C GLN A 120 -9.93 10.30 9.65
N GLN A 121 -8.95 11.14 10.01
CA GLN A 121 -9.10 12.14 11.07
C GLN A 121 -10.20 13.14 10.73
N THR A 122 -10.23 13.69 9.51
CA THR A 122 -11.28 14.62 9.07
C THR A 122 -12.69 14.00 9.16
N LEU A 123 -12.83 12.72 8.83
CA LEU A 123 -14.11 12.02 8.94
C LEU A 123 -14.51 11.71 10.39
N GLU A 124 -13.55 11.50 11.27
CA GLU A 124 -13.77 11.24 12.70
C GLU A 124 -14.06 12.53 13.48
N THR A 125 -13.43 13.65 13.12
CA THR A 125 -13.66 14.95 13.76
C THR A 125 -14.84 15.71 13.16
N GLY A 126 -15.34 15.31 11.99
CA GLY A 126 -16.45 15.99 11.32
C GLY A 126 -16.11 17.39 10.81
N GLU A 127 -14.82 17.77 10.78
CA GLU A 127 -14.40 19.06 10.26
C GLU A 127 -14.33 19.02 8.73
N GLU A 128 -15.45 19.33 8.07
CA GLU A 128 -15.37 19.92 6.75
C GLU A 128 -14.46 21.16 6.86
N SER A 129 -13.22 21.06 6.37
CA SER A 129 -12.39 22.25 6.16
C SER A 129 -13.03 23.10 5.06
N ALA A 130 -14.04 23.86 5.44
CA ALA A 130 -14.42 25.07 4.76
C ALA A 130 -13.32 26.10 5.06
N THR A 131 -12.47 26.39 4.08
CA THR A 131 -12.42 27.67 3.33
C THR A 131 -11.14 27.74 2.49
#